data_AF-A0A0Q8CAG6-F1
#
_entry.id   AF-A0A0Q8CAG6-F1
#
_cell.length_a   1.000
_cell.length_b   1.000
_cell.length_c   1.000
_cell.angle_alpha   90.00
_cell.angle_beta   90.00
_cell.angle_gamma   90.00
#
_symmetry.space_group_name_H-M   'P 1'
#
loop_
_entity.id
_entity.type
_entity.pdbx_description
1 polymer ?
#
loop_
_entity_poly.entity_id
_entity_poly.type
_entity_poly.pdbx_seq_one_letter_code
_entity_poly.pdbx_strand_id
1 'polypeptide(L)'
;MSTETRRPLPGAPSSGRKARAERSAQNAWSGILFGVGLVAFIDETVFHQILHWHHFYDLGTPDLGLISDGLFHAVSWFATIGGLFLLADLRRRGALHWGRWWGGVLLGAGAFQLYDGTVQHKLLGIHQIRYVEDTLPYDLTWNVIAVAMVVVGIVMLARTRTSAVPTRGDRVGSGS
;
A
#
# COMPACT_ATOMS: atom_id res chain seq x y z
N MET A 1 -60.04 -0.24 26.27
CA MET A 1 -59.07 0.72 25.72
C MET A 1 -57.71 0.04 25.79
N SER A 2 -57.35 -0.69 24.74
CA SER A 2 -56.22 -1.62 24.75
C SER A 2 -54.94 -0.89 24.34
N THR A 3 -53.98 -0.79 25.26
CA THR A 3 -52.66 -0.23 25.02
C THR A 3 -51.85 -1.20 24.17
N GLU A 4 -51.75 -0.90 22.88
CA GLU A 4 -50.90 -1.60 21.93
C GLU A 4 -49.43 -1.36 22.31
N THR A 5 -48.79 -2.40 22.84
CA THR A 5 -47.37 -2.39 23.17
C THR A 5 -46.58 -2.43 21.87
N ARG A 6 -46.11 -1.28 21.38
CA ARG A 6 -45.20 -1.21 20.23
C ARG A 6 -43.94 -2.01 20.56
N ARG A 7 -43.76 -3.16 19.90
CA ARG A 7 -42.46 -3.86 19.87
C ARG A 7 -41.43 -2.95 19.17
N PRO A 8 -40.22 -2.78 19.74
CA PRO A 8 -39.14 -2.12 19.03
C PRO A 8 -38.78 -2.90 17.76
N LEU A 9 -38.60 -2.19 16.64
CA LEU A 9 -38.19 -2.79 15.37
C LEU A 9 -36.75 -3.34 15.48
N PRO A 10 -36.50 -4.61 15.12
CA PRO A 10 -35.16 -5.15 15.04
C PRO A 10 -34.46 -4.65 13.77
N GLY A 11 -33.51 -3.72 13.91
CA GLY A 11 -32.64 -3.37 12.79
C GLY A 11 -31.97 -2.00 12.87
N ALA A 12 -30.72 -1.96 13.36
CA ALA A 12 -29.71 -1.03 12.85
C ALA A 12 -28.24 -1.50 13.06
N PRO A 13 -27.80 -2.70 12.61
CA PRO A 13 -26.38 -3.09 12.64
C PRO A 13 -25.59 -2.78 11.34
N SER A 14 -26.12 -1.95 10.42
CA SER A 14 -25.50 -1.72 9.10
C SER A 14 -24.49 -0.56 9.06
N SER A 15 -24.73 0.55 9.79
CA SER A 15 -23.87 1.75 9.75
C SER A 15 -22.50 1.51 10.39
N GLY A 16 -22.44 0.84 11.54
CA GLY A 16 -21.20 0.54 12.25
C GLY A 16 -20.27 -0.41 11.48
N ARG A 17 -20.83 -1.39 10.75
CA ARG A 17 -20.05 -2.30 9.89
C ARG A 17 -19.45 -1.58 8.69
N LYS A 18 -20.20 -0.70 8.04
CA LYS A 18 -19.71 0.13 6.92
C LYS A 18 -18.55 1.04 7.36
N ALA A 19 -18.74 1.79 8.45
CA ALA A 19 -17.70 2.68 8.98
C ALA A 19 -16.41 1.93 9.38
N ARG A 20 -16.53 0.71 9.92
CA ARG A 20 -15.37 -0.14 10.23
C ARG A 20 -14.66 -0.64 8.98
N ALA A 21 -15.41 -1.04 7.95
CA ALA A 21 -14.85 -1.47 6.67
C ALA A 21 -14.13 -0.32 5.95
N GLU A 22 -14.71 0.88 5.97
CA GLU A 22 -14.09 2.10 5.43
C GLU A 22 -12.78 2.43 6.14
N ARG A 23 -12.75 2.43 7.48
CA ARG A 23 -11.51 2.64 8.26
C ARG A 23 -10.47 1.57 7.98
N SER A 24 -10.90 0.32 7.84
CA SER A 24 -10.03 -0.80 7.47
C SER A 24 -9.43 -0.58 6.08
N ALA A 25 -10.23 -0.19 5.09
CA ALA A 25 -9.75 0.15 3.75
C ALA A 25 -8.80 1.35 3.78
N GLN A 26 -9.13 2.40 4.53
CA GLN A 26 -8.30 3.60 4.67
C GLN A 26 -6.92 3.29 5.28
N ASN A 27 -6.83 2.38 6.26
CA ASN A 27 -5.53 1.91 6.78
C ASN A 27 -4.67 1.26 5.69
N ALA A 28 -5.28 0.41 4.86
CA ALA A 28 -4.55 -0.26 3.77
C ALA A 28 -4.14 0.74 2.69
N TRP A 29 -5.04 1.62 2.25
CA TRP A 29 -4.75 2.62 1.23
C TRP A 29 -3.75 3.68 1.67
N SER A 30 -3.81 4.13 2.93
CA SER A 30 -2.78 4.99 3.52
C SER A 30 -1.40 4.34 3.45
N GLY A 31 -1.32 3.05 3.81
CA GLY A 31 -0.09 2.28 3.70
C GLY A 31 0.37 2.12 2.25
N ILE A 32 -0.53 1.73 1.33
CA ILE A 32 -0.21 1.52 -0.09
C ILE A 32 0.36 2.79 -0.71
N LEU A 33 -0.32 3.94 -0.55
CA LEU A 33 0.15 5.22 -1.09
C LEU A 33 1.52 5.60 -0.54
N PHE A 34 1.70 5.46 0.78
CA PHE A 34 2.99 5.71 1.41
C PHE A 34 4.07 4.75 0.91
N GLY A 35 3.77 3.47 0.74
CA GLY A 35 4.71 2.47 0.25
C GLY A 35 5.16 2.72 -1.19
N VAL A 36 4.21 3.06 -2.08
CA VAL A 36 4.51 3.46 -3.46
C VAL A 36 5.44 4.67 -3.48
N GLY A 37 5.08 5.73 -2.75
CA GLY A 37 5.92 6.93 -2.67
C GLY A 37 7.29 6.67 -2.06
N LEU A 38 7.36 5.92 -0.96
CA LEU A 38 8.63 5.60 -0.31
C LEU A 38 9.57 4.83 -1.24
N VAL A 39 9.07 3.79 -1.93
CA VAL A 39 9.94 2.98 -2.78
C VAL A 39 10.35 3.72 -4.05
N ALA A 40 9.46 4.52 -4.64
CA ALA A 40 9.78 5.36 -5.79
C ALA A 40 10.80 6.45 -5.43
N PHE A 41 10.69 7.05 -4.23
CA PHE A 41 11.69 7.99 -3.72
C PHE A 41 13.06 7.31 -3.52
N ILE A 42 13.09 6.12 -2.92
CA ILE A 42 14.34 5.36 -2.72
C ILE A 42 14.96 5.04 -4.08
N ASP A 43 14.14 4.58 -5.02
CA ASP A 43 14.58 4.20 -6.35
C ASP A 43 15.26 5.38 -7.08
N GLU A 44 14.55 6.49 -7.17
CA GLU A 44 15.07 7.70 -7.79
C GLU A 44 16.31 8.25 -7.07
N THR A 45 16.28 8.34 -5.74
CA THR A 45 17.42 8.88 -4.98
C THR A 45 18.65 8.00 -5.13
N VAL A 46 18.50 6.68 -4.98
CA VAL A 46 19.63 5.76 -4.95
C VAL A 46 20.09 5.40 -6.34
N PHE A 47 19.19 4.93 -7.21
CA PHE A 47 19.56 4.40 -8.51
C PHE A 47 19.66 5.47 -9.58
N HIS A 48 18.76 6.47 -9.60
CA HIS A 48 18.84 7.53 -10.61
C HIS A 48 19.88 8.59 -10.25
N GLN A 49 19.85 9.11 -9.01
CA GLN A 49 20.65 10.28 -8.64
C GLN A 49 22.03 9.94 -8.05
N ILE A 50 22.11 8.98 -7.12
CA ILE A 50 23.40 8.65 -6.48
C ILE A 50 24.23 7.75 -7.38
N LEU A 51 23.64 6.65 -7.83
CA LEU A 51 24.36 5.61 -8.57
C LEU A 51 24.36 5.83 -10.08
N HIS A 52 23.46 6.67 -10.61
CA HIS A 52 23.31 6.93 -12.03
C HIS A 52 23.18 5.65 -12.87
N TRP A 53 22.42 4.66 -12.36
CA TRP A 53 22.23 3.38 -13.04
C TRP A 53 21.29 3.50 -14.23
N HIS A 54 20.29 4.37 -14.15
CA HIS A 54 19.26 4.60 -15.16
C HIS A 54 18.51 5.92 -14.87
N HIS A 55 17.80 6.44 -15.88
CA HIS A 55 16.79 7.47 -15.71
C HIS A 55 15.39 6.86 -15.90
N PHE A 56 14.34 7.63 -15.58
CA PHE A 56 12.96 7.17 -15.79
C PHE A 56 12.62 7.00 -17.28
N TYR A 57 13.23 7.80 -18.15
CA TYR A 57 13.12 7.69 -19.59
C TYR A 57 14.49 7.78 -20.27
N ASP A 58 15.00 6.62 -20.70
CA ASP A 58 16.35 6.49 -21.26
C ASP A 58 16.39 6.51 -22.80
N LEU A 59 15.23 6.49 -23.47
CA LEU A 59 15.15 6.52 -24.94
C LEU A 59 15.35 7.94 -25.53
N GLY A 60 15.62 8.93 -24.68
CA GLY A 60 15.74 10.34 -25.05
C GLY A 60 17.14 10.92 -24.85
N THR A 61 17.20 12.25 -24.73
CA THR A 61 18.42 12.94 -24.33
C THR A 61 18.58 12.90 -22.79
N PRO A 62 19.79 13.13 -22.25
CA PRO A 62 19.99 13.25 -20.81
C PRO A 62 19.08 14.30 -20.16
N ASP A 63 18.81 15.42 -20.83
CA ASP A 63 17.88 16.45 -20.34
C ASP A 63 16.45 15.91 -20.19
N LEU A 64 15.98 15.09 -21.13
CA LEU A 64 14.67 14.42 -21.02
C LEU A 64 14.66 13.40 -19.88
N GLY A 65 15.77 12.67 -19.68
CA GLY A 65 15.96 11.79 -18.53
C GLY A 65 15.79 12.53 -17.21
N LEU A 66 16.50 13.64 -17.02
CA LEU A 66 16.40 14.49 -15.82
C LEU A 66 15.01 15.07 -15.59
N ILE A 67 14.33 15.53 -16.65
CA ILE A 67 12.95 16.04 -16.53
C ILE A 67 12.01 14.89 -16.09
N SER A 68 12.17 13.71 -16.68
CA SER A 68 11.36 12.55 -16.35
C SER A 68 11.57 12.07 -14.91
N ASP A 69 12.81 12.10 -14.41
CA ASP A 69 13.15 11.82 -13.02
C ASP A 69 12.46 12.82 -12.07
N GLY A 70 12.52 14.12 -12.38
CA GLY A 70 11.87 15.15 -11.55
C GLY A 70 10.34 15.03 -11.50
N LEU A 71 9.70 14.61 -12.61
CA LEU A 71 8.26 14.33 -12.62
C LEU A 71 7.92 13.08 -11.81
N PHE A 72 8.73 12.03 -11.95
CA PHE A 72 8.62 10.81 -11.16
C PHE A 72 8.76 11.11 -9.65
N HIS A 73 9.72 11.96 -9.28
CA HIS A 73 9.89 12.48 -7.92
C HIS A 73 8.63 13.14 -7.38
N ALA A 74 8.06 14.06 -8.16
CA ALA A 74 6.90 14.82 -7.74
C ALA A 74 5.72 13.88 -7.45
N VAL A 75 5.46 12.91 -8.33
CA VAL A 75 4.41 11.89 -8.14
C VAL A 75 4.68 11.05 -6.89
N SER A 76 5.90 10.58 -6.72
CA SER A 76 6.36 9.83 -5.55
C SER A 76 6.11 10.62 -4.24
N TRP A 77 6.45 11.91 -4.25
CA TRP A 77 6.27 12.80 -3.12
C TRP A 77 4.80 13.05 -2.78
N PHE A 78 3.95 13.27 -3.79
CA PHE A 78 2.51 13.39 -3.59
C PHE A 78 1.88 12.10 -3.03
N ALA A 79 2.30 10.93 -3.49
CA ALA A 79 1.85 9.65 -2.95
C ALA A 79 2.26 9.50 -1.47
N THR A 80 3.51 9.86 -1.15
CA THR A 80 4.04 9.86 0.23
C THR A 80 3.22 10.78 1.14
N ILE A 81 3.05 12.04 0.74
CA ILE A 81 2.27 13.04 1.48
C ILE A 81 0.83 12.59 1.64
N GLY A 82 0.17 12.15 0.57
CA GLY A 82 -1.21 11.66 0.60
C GLY A 82 -1.40 10.48 1.57
N GLY A 83 -0.47 9.52 1.54
CA GLY A 83 -0.43 8.39 2.47
C GLY A 83 -0.30 8.86 3.94
N LEU A 84 0.56 9.84 4.21
CA LEU A 84 0.77 10.41 5.55
C LEU A 84 -0.41 11.26 6.03
N PHE A 85 -1.11 12.00 5.16
CA PHE A 85 -2.33 12.71 5.52
C PHE A 85 -3.42 11.73 5.98
N LEU A 86 -3.60 10.62 5.26
CA LEU A 86 -4.53 9.57 5.66
C LEU A 86 -4.10 8.91 6.97
N LEU A 87 -2.80 8.68 7.17
CA LEU A 87 -2.24 8.14 8.42
C LEU A 87 -2.53 9.08 9.60
N ALA A 88 -2.33 10.39 9.40
CA ALA A 88 -2.60 11.41 10.41
C ALA A 88 -4.08 11.45 10.78
N ASP A 89 -4.99 11.38 9.81
CA ASP A 89 -6.44 11.31 10.07
C ASP A 89 -6.83 10.03 10.82
N LEU A 90 -6.28 8.88 10.45
CA LEU A 90 -6.47 7.61 11.16
C LEU A 90 -5.99 7.68 12.61
N ARG A 91 -4.83 8.28 12.85
CA ARG A 91 -4.25 8.46 14.19
C ARG A 91 -5.11 9.40 15.03
N ARG A 92 -5.51 10.55 14.47
CA ARG A 92 -6.37 11.54 15.14
C ARG A 92 -7.71 10.94 15.58
N ARG A 93 -8.25 9.99 14.80
CA ARG A 93 -9.53 9.32 15.08
C ARG A 93 -9.40 8.04 15.92
N GLY A 94 -8.20 7.68 16.38
CA GLY A 94 -7.97 6.43 17.11
C GLY A 94 -8.29 5.16 16.31
N ALA A 95 -8.20 5.23 14.97
CA ALA A 95 -8.58 4.16 14.05
C ALA A 95 -7.38 3.51 13.34
N LEU A 96 -6.15 3.89 13.72
CA LEU A 96 -4.92 3.36 13.13
C LEU A 96 -4.66 1.92 13.60
N HIS A 97 -4.43 1.04 12.64
CA HIS A 97 -4.04 -0.35 12.85
C HIS A 97 -2.69 -0.63 12.17
N TRP A 98 -1.61 -0.54 12.94
CA TRP A 98 -0.23 -0.62 12.43
C TRP A 98 0.07 -1.84 11.55
N GLY A 99 -0.37 -3.04 11.96
CA GLY A 99 -0.14 -4.25 11.15
C GLY A 99 -0.85 -4.23 9.79
N ARG A 100 -1.92 -3.43 9.67
CA ARG A 100 -2.66 -3.29 8.40
C ARG A 100 -2.07 -2.17 7.57
N TRP A 101 -1.62 -1.10 8.21
CA TRP A 101 -0.89 -0.02 7.56
C TRP A 101 0.42 -0.53 6.96
N TRP A 102 1.27 -1.23 7.73
CA TRP A 102 2.51 -1.84 7.22
C TRP A 102 2.26 -2.90 6.15
N GLY A 103 1.17 -3.68 6.27
CA GLY A 103 0.75 -4.59 5.19
C GLY A 103 0.42 -3.84 3.90
N GLY A 104 -0.19 -2.66 4.01
CA GLY A 104 -0.39 -1.75 2.88
C GLY A 104 0.93 -1.20 2.32
N VAL A 105 1.85 -0.76 3.18
CA VAL A 105 3.18 -0.25 2.77
C VAL A 105 3.93 -1.28 1.93
N LEU A 106 4.06 -2.51 2.43
CA LEU A 106 4.75 -3.58 1.72
C LEU A 106 4.05 -3.95 0.41
N LEU A 107 2.71 -4.00 0.42
CA LEU A 107 1.95 -4.29 -0.79
C LEU A 107 2.14 -3.19 -1.85
N GLY A 108 2.03 -1.91 -1.46
CA GLY A 108 2.19 -0.78 -2.38
C GLY A 108 3.60 -0.70 -2.94
N ALA A 109 4.61 -0.79 -2.07
CA ALA A 109 6.00 -0.75 -2.47
C ALA A 109 6.39 -1.94 -3.37
N GLY A 110 6.00 -3.16 -2.99
CA GLY A 110 6.28 -4.35 -3.80
C GLY A 110 5.54 -4.35 -5.13
N ALA A 111 4.28 -3.91 -5.17
CA ALA A 111 3.51 -3.83 -6.41
C ALA A 111 4.10 -2.79 -7.36
N PHE A 112 4.58 -1.66 -6.85
CA PHE A 112 5.25 -0.65 -7.66
C PHE A 112 6.56 -1.20 -8.27
N GLN A 113 7.45 -1.79 -7.47
CA GLN A 113 8.69 -2.37 -8.01
C GLN A 113 8.43 -3.50 -9.01
N LEU A 114 7.41 -4.32 -8.77
CA LEU A 114 7.06 -5.39 -9.70
C LEU A 114 6.53 -4.82 -11.02
N TYR A 115 5.70 -3.77 -10.96
CA TYR A 115 5.23 -3.04 -12.15
C TYR A 115 6.41 -2.43 -12.92
N ASP A 116 7.30 -1.72 -12.24
CA ASP A 116 8.48 -1.09 -12.80
C ASP A 116 9.38 -2.12 -13.51
N GLY A 117 9.83 -3.14 -12.77
CA GLY A 117 10.74 -4.17 -13.27
C GLY A 117 10.17 -5.11 -14.34
N THR A 118 8.85 -5.20 -14.51
CA THR A 118 8.22 -6.05 -15.54
C THR A 118 7.63 -5.24 -16.69
N VAL A 119 6.84 -4.22 -16.39
CA VAL A 119 6.15 -3.42 -17.40
C VAL A 119 7.10 -2.40 -17.98
N GLN A 120 7.66 -1.52 -17.17
CA GLN A 120 8.48 -0.44 -17.72
C GLN A 120 9.81 -0.96 -18.27
N HIS A 121 10.40 -1.94 -17.60
CA HIS A 121 11.73 -2.46 -17.96
C HIS A 121 11.71 -3.54 -19.05
N LYS A 122 10.70 -4.42 -19.07
CA LYS A 122 10.69 -5.56 -19.99
C LYS A 122 9.61 -5.47 -21.06
N LEU A 123 8.41 -4.99 -20.72
CA LEU A 123 7.34 -4.84 -21.72
C LEU A 123 7.54 -3.58 -22.58
N LEU A 124 7.81 -2.44 -21.94
CA LEU A 124 7.96 -1.15 -22.62
C LEU A 124 9.42 -0.86 -23.00
N GLY A 125 10.37 -1.35 -22.21
CA GLY A 125 11.81 -1.16 -22.47
C GLY A 125 12.24 0.30 -22.44
N ILE A 126 11.56 1.14 -21.66
CA ILE A 126 11.79 2.61 -21.62
C ILE A 126 12.92 3.02 -20.66
N HIS A 127 13.30 2.11 -19.76
CA HIS A 127 14.46 2.17 -18.87
C HIS A 127 14.84 0.76 -18.41
N GLN A 128 16.10 0.49 -18.07
CA GLN A 128 16.55 -0.80 -17.53
C GLN A 128 17.01 -0.63 -16.08
N ILE A 129 16.95 -1.69 -15.26
CA ILE A 129 17.42 -1.61 -13.85
C ILE A 129 18.88 -1.21 -13.82
N ARG A 130 19.65 -1.75 -14.77
CA ARG A 130 21.06 -1.44 -14.92
C ARG A 130 21.51 -1.75 -16.34
N TYR A 131 22.22 -0.81 -16.95
CA TYR A 131 22.85 -1.00 -18.26
C TYR A 131 24.21 -1.68 -18.10
N VAL A 132 24.21 -3.02 -18.12
CA VAL A 132 25.40 -3.88 -18.11
C VAL A 132 25.18 -5.06 -19.07
N GLU A 133 26.26 -5.78 -19.41
CA GLU A 133 26.19 -6.92 -20.34
C GLU A 133 25.28 -8.04 -19.83
N ASP A 134 25.39 -8.39 -18.54
CA ASP A 134 24.51 -9.36 -17.88
C ASP A 134 23.57 -8.66 -16.89
N THR A 135 22.31 -8.45 -17.30
CA THR A 135 21.29 -7.82 -16.47
C THR A 135 20.59 -8.80 -15.53
N LEU A 136 20.75 -10.11 -15.75
CA LEU A 136 19.95 -11.14 -15.08
C LEU A 136 20.03 -11.09 -13.55
N PRO A 137 21.21 -10.89 -12.92
CA PRO A 137 21.29 -10.80 -11.46
C PRO A 137 20.50 -9.63 -10.89
N TYR A 138 20.50 -8.49 -11.59
CA TYR A 138 19.79 -7.27 -11.19
C TYR A 138 18.28 -7.44 -11.37
N ASP A 139 17.85 -7.95 -12.52
CA ASP A 139 16.45 -8.26 -12.83
C ASP A 139 15.86 -9.26 -11.84
N LEU A 140 16.60 -10.31 -11.49
CA LEU A 140 16.16 -11.31 -10.54
C LEU A 140 16.07 -10.73 -9.13
N THR A 141 17.08 -9.98 -8.69
CA THR A 141 17.11 -9.39 -7.34
C THR A 141 15.93 -8.44 -7.15
N TRP A 142 15.68 -7.57 -8.13
CA TRP A 142 14.57 -6.61 -8.11
C TRP A 142 13.22 -7.29 -8.02
N ASN A 143 12.94 -8.23 -8.93
CA ASN A 143 11.64 -8.88 -9.00
C ASN A 143 11.40 -9.83 -7.81
N VAL A 144 12.44 -10.51 -7.30
CA VAL A 144 12.30 -11.37 -6.11
C VAL A 144 11.97 -10.54 -4.86
N ILE A 145 12.64 -9.40 -4.66
CA ILE A 145 12.34 -8.49 -3.57
C ILE A 145 10.90 -7.95 -3.71
N ALA A 146 10.51 -7.52 -4.91
CA ALA A 146 9.17 -7.02 -5.19
C ALA A 146 8.09 -8.07 -4.86
N VAL A 147 8.25 -9.31 -5.34
CA VAL A 147 7.33 -10.42 -5.05
C VAL A 147 7.29 -10.73 -3.56
N ALA A 148 8.43 -10.77 -2.87
CA ALA A 148 8.48 -11.01 -1.44
C ALA A 148 7.70 -9.93 -0.66
N MET A 149 7.88 -8.66 -1.01
CA MET A 149 7.14 -7.54 -0.40
C MET A 149 5.63 -7.66 -0.65
N VAL A 150 5.21 -7.98 -1.88
CA VAL A 150 3.80 -8.20 -2.22
C VAL A 150 3.21 -9.34 -1.40
N VAL A 151 3.87 -10.49 -1.35
CA VAL A 151 3.40 -11.67 -0.60
C VAL A 151 3.27 -11.36 0.88
N VAL A 152 4.29 -10.75 1.49
CA VAL A 152 4.25 -10.38 2.92
C VAL A 152 3.14 -9.36 3.18
N GLY A 153 3.00 -8.35 2.31
CA GLY A 153 1.93 -7.36 2.40
C GLY A 153 0.53 -7.99 2.35
N ILE A 154 0.28 -8.88 1.39
CA ILE A 154 -0.99 -9.63 1.27
C ILE A 154 -1.24 -10.48 2.53
N VAL A 155 -0.23 -11.20 3.02
CA VAL A 155 -0.36 -12.03 4.23
C VAL A 155 -0.71 -11.18 5.45
N MET A 156 -0.07 -10.02 5.63
CA MET A 156 -0.39 -9.09 6.72
C MET A 156 -1.82 -8.54 6.60
N LEU A 157 -2.24 -8.15 5.40
CA LEU A 157 -3.59 -7.65 5.14
C LEU A 157 -4.66 -8.73 5.35
N ALA A 158 -4.36 -10.00 5.05
CA ALA A 158 -5.24 -11.14 5.27
C ALA A 158 -5.37 -11.50 6.76
N ARG A 159 -4.24 -11.55 7.49
CA ARG A 159 -4.22 -11.84 8.94
C ARG A 159 -5.01 -10.79 9.74
N THR A 160 -4.89 -9.52 9.38
CA THR A 160 -5.62 -8.43 10.05
C THR A 160 -7.12 -8.39 9.77
N ARG A 161 -7.62 -9.07 8.72
CA ARG A 161 -9.06 -9.28 8.51
C ARG A 161 -9.63 -10.33 9.48
N THR A 162 -8.81 -11.27 9.95
CA THR A 162 -9.26 -12.42 10.75
C THR A 162 -9.29 -12.12 12.25
N SER A 163 -8.36 -11.30 12.76
CA SER A 163 -8.35 -10.83 14.17
C SER A 163 -9.55 -9.95 14.54
N ALA A 164 -10.39 -9.60 13.57
CA ALA A 164 -11.52 -8.70 13.69
C ALA A 164 -12.82 -9.35 14.22
N VAL A 165 -12.81 -10.64 14.58
CA VAL A 165 -13.98 -11.37 15.10
C VAL A 165 -13.67 -12.07 16.43
N PRO A 166 -14.08 -11.47 17.56
CA PRO A 166 -14.71 -12.22 18.63
C PRO A 166 -16.19 -11.84 18.65
N THR A 167 -17.04 -12.65 18.02
CA THR A 167 -18.48 -12.67 18.31
C THR A 167 -18.76 -13.89 19.17
N ARG A 168 -18.81 -13.68 20.48
CA ARG A 168 -19.53 -14.53 21.44
C ARG A 168 -19.71 -13.67 22.69
N GLY A 169 -20.92 -13.31 23.12
CA GLY A 169 -22.03 -14.23 23.32
C GLY A 169 -21.78 -15.18 24.50
N ASP A 170 -20.55 -15.30 25.00
CA ASP A 170 -20.10 -16.38 25.91
C ASP A 170 -19.94 -15.95 27.38
N ARG A 171 -20.67 -14.93 27.84
CA ARG A 171 -20.74 -14.63 29.28
C ARG A 171 -22.15 -14.29 29.74
N VAL A 172 -23.13 -15.08 29.31
CA VAL A 172 -24.41 -15.13 30.01
C VAL A 172 -24.70 -16.58 30.38
N GLY A 173 -24.66 -16.86 31.68
CA GLY A 173 -25.40 -17.98 32.27
C GLY A 173 -24.61 -19.24 32.61
N SER A 174 -23.78 -19.20 33.66
CA SER A 174 -23.72 -20.33 34.61
C SER A 174 -23.72 -19.76 36.02
N GLY A 175 -24.91 -19.31 36.44
CA GLY A 175 -25.24 -19.31 37.85
C GLY A 175 -25.55 -20.74 38.26
N SER A 176 -24.84 -21.20 39.28
CA SER A 176 -25.33 -22.07 40.34
C SER A 176 -24.52 -21.74 41.58
#